data_AF-A0A0C2FGG4-F1
#
_entry.id   AF-A0A0C2FGG4-F1
#
_cell.length_a   1.000
_cell.length_b   1.000
_cell.length_c   1.000
_cell.angle_alpha   90.00
_cell.angle_beta   90.00
_cell.angle_gamma   90.00
#
_symmetry.space_group_name_H-M   'P 1'
#
loop_
_entity.id
_entity.type
_entity.pdbx_description
1 polymer ?
#
loop_
_entity_poly.entity_id
_entity_poly.type
_entity_poly.pdbx_seq_one_letter_code
_entity_poly.pdbx_strand_id
1 'polypeptide(L)'
;MYLQAPMSNTLIDWFRMIWQLKIAIVVCLTDPENPACCEPYFKLRENQTLKVKNRFVVRTISVREEDGGITNYHLRLTNKLSSEKNRTLYVIAMPTSATSSLGDGTEVPPVLVHGCYGVSRTAAFVATYIMCKSLQTRGEMSPMEVWARLNHARHNAAKERVHFLSSIECALLFSVDIGLLSANNPQLIEVNKMLRQSYDEELKKERPASASREQ
;
A
#
# COMPACT_ATOMS: atom_id res chain seq x y z
N MET A 1 1.34 6.50 7.64
CA MET A 1 0.10 6.09 8.37
C MET A 1 -0.75 5.23 7.45
N TYR A 2 -1.64 4.38 7.97
CA TYR A 2 -2.56 3.61 7.13
C TYR A 2 -4.02 3.67 7.59
N LEU A 3 -4.93 3.76 6.63
CA LEU A 3 -6.35 4.01 6.85
C LEU A 3 -7.22 3.20 5.89
N GLN A 4 -8.53 3.20 6.15
CA GLN A 4 -9.53 2.76 5.17
C GLN A 4 -9.66 3.79 4.05
N ALA A 5 -10.13 3.35 2.89
CA ALA A 5 -10.48 4.23 1.79
C ALA A 5 -11.56 5.25 2.20
N PRO A 6 -11.58 6.46 1.62
CA PRO A 6 -12.61 7.43 1.92
C PRO A 6 -13.98 6.95 1.46
N MET A 7 -15.02 7.38 2.18
CA MET A 7 -16.43 7.23 1.81
C MET A 7 -17.00 8.60 1.42
N SER A 8 -18.12 8.64 0.71
CA SER A 8 -18.80 9.87 0.29
C SER A 8 -19.00 10.89 1.43
N ASN A 9 -19.39 10.42 2.61
CA ASN A 9 -19.61 11.26 3.80
C ASN A 9 -18.30 11.71 4.49
N THR A 10 -17.20 10.97 4.34
CA THR A 10 -15.90 11.24 4.99
C THR A 10 -14.87 11.89 4.05
N LEU A 11 -15.20 12.08 2.77
CA LEU A 11 -14.30 12.63 1.75
C LEU A 11 -13.72 14.00 2.13
N ILE A 12 -14.50 14.85 2.82
CA ILE A 12 -14.02 16.14 3.28
C ILE A 12 -12.96 16.01 4.39
N ASP A 13 -13.15 15.07 5.31
CA ASP A 13 -12.23 14.84 6.42
C ASP A 13 -10.96 14.14 5.96
N TRP A 14 -11.05 13.27 4.94
CA TRP A 14 -9.91 12.73 4.22
C TRP A 14 -8.96 13.83 3.71
N PHE A 15 -9.49 14.84 3.01
CA PHE A 15 -8.68 15.97 2.54
C PHE A 15 -8.20 16.88 3.66
N ARG A 16 -8.98 17.07 4.73
CA ARG A 16 -8.53 17.81 5.91
C ARG A 16 -7.31 17.15 6.53
N MET A 17 -7.36 15.84 6.71
CA MET A 17 -6.25 15.06 7.25
C MET A 17 -5.01 15.14 6.35
N ILE A 18 -5.15 14.87 5.04
CA ILE A 18 -4.04 15.01 4.06
C ILE A 18 -3.42 16.40 4.14
N TRP A 19 -4.27 17.43 4.26
CA TRP A 19 -3.83 18.81 4.35
C TRP A 19 -3.06 19.11 5.64
N GLN A 20 -3.63 18.74 6.79
CA GLN A 20 -3.12 19.05 8.13
C GLN A 20 -1.85 18.27 8.46
N LEU A 21 -1.82 16.97 8.15
CA LEU A 21 -0.66 16.09 8.41
C LEU A 21 0.44 16.21 7.36
N LYS A 22 0.32 17.19 6.45
CA LYS A 22 1.27 17.43 5.37
C LYS A 22 1.60 16.18 4.55
N ILE A 23 0.61 15.30 4.34
CA ILE A 23 0.74 14.12 3.46
C ILE A 23 1.09 14.58 2.05
N ALA A 24 2.14 14.01 1.47
CA ALA A 24 2.56 14.29 0.10
C ALA A 24 2.41 13.08 -0.83
N ILE A 25 2.33 11.87 -0.27
CA ILE A 25 2.18 10.63 -1.03
C ILE A 25 1.02 9.82 -0.46
N VAL A 26 0.13 9.36 -1.35
CA VAL A 26 -0.94 8.41 -1.04
C VAL A 26 -0.69 7.13 -1.84
N VAL A 27 -0.56 6.00 -1.16
CA VAL A 27 -0.53 4.68 -1.79
C VAL A 27 -1.93 4.10 -1.76
N CYS A 28 -2.50 3.87 -2.95
CA CYS A 28 -3.84 3.37 -3.19
C CYS A 28 -3.77 1.89 -3.58
N LEU A 29 -4.11 0.99 -2.65
CA LEU A 29 -4.05 -0.48 -2.82
C LEU A 29 -5.38 -1.06 -3.33
N THR A 30 -6.24 -0.21 -3.88
CA THR A 30 -7.50 -0.56 -4.53
C THR A 30 -7.55 0.10 -5.88
N ASP A 31 -8.33 -0.49 -6.78
CA ASP A 31 -8.68 0.15 -8.04
C ASP A 31 -9.41 1.49 -7.76
N PRO A 32 -8.83 2.63 -8.15
CA PRO A 32 -9.44 3.94 -7.94
C PRO A 32 -10.67 4.17 -8.84
N GLU A 33 -10.90 3.33 -9.86
CA GLU A 33 -12.13 3.32 -10.67
C GLU A 33 -13.28 2.60 -9.99
N ASN A 34 -13.00 1.73 -9.02
CA ASN A 34 -14.01 0.89 -8.39
C ASN A 34 -14.66 1.57 -7.17
N PRO A 35 -15.88 2.12 -7.30
CA PRO A 35 -16.54 2.86 -6.22
C PRO A 35 -17.04 1.95 -5.09
N ALA A 36 -17.07 0.63 -5.28
CA ALA A 36 -17.57 -0.29 -4.26
C ALA A 36 -16.71 -0.30 -2.98
N CYS A 37 -15.42 0.02 -3.13
CA CYS A 37 -14.45 0.01 -2.04
C CYS A 37 -13.92 1.40 -1.68
N CYS A 38 -13.94 2.35 -2.61
CA CYS A 38 -13.28 3.64 -2.46
C CYS A 38 -14.10 4.74 -3.15
N GLU A 39 -14.51 5.75 -2.39
CA GLU A 39 -15.08 6.96 -2.99
C GLU A 39 -14.01 7.63 -3.88
N PRO A 40 -14.34 7.99 -5.14
CA PRO A 40 -13.40 8.69 -6.01
C PRO A 40 -12.96 10.04 -5.41
N TYR A 41 -11.73 10.10 -4.93
CA TYR A 41 -11.15 11.30 -4.31
C TYR A 41 -10.30 12.13 -5.28
N PHE A 42 -10.07 11.67 -6.50
CA PHE A 42 -9.41 12.42 -7.56
C PHE A 42 -9.96 12.00 -8.93
N LYS A 43 -9.49 12.65 -10.00
CA LYS A 43 -9.86 12.28 -11.37
C LYS A 43 -8.68 11.57 -12.04
N LEU A 44 -8.97 10.53 -12.81
CA LEU A 44 -7.89 9.68 -13.35
C LEU A 44 -7.27 10.24 -14.61
N ARG A 45 -7.98 11.12 -15.32
CA ARG A 45 -7.46 11.75 -16.55
C ARG A 45 -6.80 13.07 -16.22
N GLU A 46 -5.72 13.36 -16.95
CA GLU A 46 -5.02 14.64 -16.88
C GLU A 46 -5.96 15.82 -17.10
N ASN A 47 -5.63 16.94 -16.47
CA ASN A 47 -6.35 18.21 -16.54
C ASN A 47 -7.79 18.19 -16.00
N GLN A 48 -8.28 17.05 -15.53
CA GLN A 48 -9.56 16.98 -14.84
C GLN A 48 -9.44 17.46 -13.39
N THR A 49 -10.57 17.97 -12.87
CA THR A 49 -10.63 18.58 -11.53
C THR A 49 -11.82 18.05 -10.76
N LEU A 50 -11.56 17.61 -9.52
CA LEU A 50 -12.59 17.29 -8.53
C LEU A 50 -12.74 18.47 -7.56
N LYS A 51 -13.98 18.86 -7.25
CA LYS A 51 -14.30 19.87 -6.23
C LYS A 51 -15.00 19.17 -5.06
N VAL A 52 -14.52 19.39 -3.84
CA VAL A 52 -15.05 18.74 -2.63
C VAL A 52 -15.61 19.78 -1.67
N LYS A 53 -16.93 19.74 -1.44
CA LYS A 53 -17.72 20.60 -0.54
C LYS A 53 -17.29 22.09 -0.58
N ASN A 54 -17.05 22.62 -1.78
CA ASN A 54 -16.56 23.99 -2.04
C ASN A 54 -15.24 24.41 -1.35
N ARG A 55 -14.56 23.52 -0.64
CA ARG A 55 -13.33 23.81 0.12
C ARG A 55 -12.07 23.34 -0.59
N PHE A 56 -12.04 22.07 -0.98
CA PHE A 56 -10.89 21.49 -1.65
C PHE A 56 -11.13 21.40 -3.14
N VAL A 57 -10.06 21.61 -3.90
CA VAL A 57 -10.03 21.40 -5.35
C VAL A 57 -8.83 20.51 -5.64
N VAL A 58 -9.06 19.38 -6.27
CA VAL A 58 -8.03 18.39 -6.62
C VAL A 58 -7.94 18.35 -8.14
N ARG A 59 -6.80 18.79 -8.69
CA ARG A 59 -6.55 18.74 -10.13
C ARG A 59 -5.50 17.70 -10.44
N THR A 60 -5.78 16.84 -11.41
CA THR A 60 -4.81 15.89 -11.95
C THR A 60 -3.94 16.61 -12.95
N ILE A 61 -2.65 16.70 -12.65
CA ILE A 61 -1.66 17.42 -13.45
C ILE A 61 -1.07 16.49 -14.50
N SER A 62 -0.60 15.32 -14.07
CA SER A 62 -0.07 14.30 -14.98
C SER A 62 -0.35 12.89 -14.48
N VAL A 63 -0.37 11.94 -15.42
CA VAL A 63 -0.52 10.50 -15.17
C VAL A 63 0.66 9.78 -15.81
N ARG A 64 1.34 8.91 -15.06
CA ARG A 64 2.44 8.11 -15.57
C ARG A 64 2.19 6.66 -15.24
N GLU A 65 2.11 5.82 -16.25
CA GLU A 65 2.09 4.38 -16.10
C GLU A 65 3.54 3.87 -16.08
N GLU A 66 3.82 3.01 -15.12
CA GLU A 66 5.11 2.36 -14.92
C GLU A 66 4.93 0.83 -15.01
N ASP A 67 6.05 0.13 -15.09
CA ASP A 67 6.08 -1.32 -15.15
C ASP A 67 5.39 -1.94 -13.93
N GLY A 68 4.80 -3.13 -14.12
CA GLY A 68 4.05 -3.81 -13.07
C GLY A 68 2.63 -3.25 -12.87
N GLY A 69 2.12 -2.45 -13.80
CA GLY A 69 0.76 -1.89 -13.72
C GLY A 69 0.62 -0.78 -12.68
N ILE A 70 1.73 -0.18 -12.25
CA ILE A 70 1.75 0.94 -11.32
C ILE A 70 1.34 2.20 -12.07
N THR A 71 0.42 2.98 -11.51
CA THR A 71 0.07 4.29 -12.05
C THR A 71 0.36 5.39 -11.04
N ASN A 72 1.24 6.30 -11.44
CA ASN A 72 1.64 7.48 -10.69
C ASN A 72 0.82 8.70 -11.14
N TYR A 73 -0.02 9.22 -10.23
CA TYR A 73 -0.79 10.43 -10.43
C TYR A 73 -0.12 11.60 -9.71
N HIS A 74 0.19 12.65 -10.46
CA HIS A 74 0.61 13.93 -9.90
C HIS A 74 -0.60 14.85 -9.77
N LEU A 75 -0.96 15.19 -8.53
CA LEU A 75 -2.12 16.02 -8.23
C LEU A 75 -1.72 17.36 -7.62
N ARG A 76 -2.46 18.40 -7.99
CA ARG A 76 -2.46 19.68 -7.27
C ARG A 76 -3.67 19.75 -6.36
N LEU A 77 -3.43 19.78 -5.06
CA LEU A 77 -4.42 19.95 -4.02
C LEU A 77 -4.50 21.43 -3.60
N THR A 78 -5.66 22.03 -3.73
CA THR A 78 -5.92 23.41 -3.31
C THR A 78 -6.89 23.43 -2.14
N ASN A 79 -6.60 24.22 -1.09
CA ASN A 79 -7.50 24.44 0.04
C ASN A 79 -7.86 25.92 0.15
N LYS A 80 -9.13 26.25 -0.16
CA LYS A 80 -9.58 27.65 -0.17
C LYS A 80 -9.52 28.33 1.18
N LEU A 81 -9.64 27.56 2.26
CA LEU A 81 -9.67 28.06 3.64
C LEU A 81 -8.28 28.16 4.30
N SER A 82 -7.21 27.81 3.59
CA SER A 82 -5.84 27.90 4.13
C SER A 82 -5.11 29.12 3.57
N SER A 83 -4.11 29.62 4.29
CA SER A 83 -3.18 30.66 3.85
C SER A 83 -2.29 30.14 2.71
N GLU A 84 -1.70 28.96 2.92
CA GLU A 84 -1.09 28.15 1.85
C GLU A 84 -2.19 27.66 0.92
N LYS A 85 -2.20 28.10 -0.34
CA LYS A 85 -3.31 27.77 -1.25
C LYS A 85 -3.16 26.42 -1.90
N ASN A 86 -1.94 26.00 -2.24
CA ASN A 86 -1.68 24.84 -3.08
C ASN A 86 -0.63 23.92 -2.45
N ARG A 87 -0.83 22.62 -2.60
CA ARG A 87 0.13 21.57 -2.25
C ARG A 87 0.18 20.52 -3.35
N THR A 88 1.35 19.93 -3.54
CA THR A 88 1.51 18.76 -4.40
C THR A 88 1.15 17.49 -3.64
N LEU A 89 0.40 16.62 -4.28
CA LEU A 89 0.03 15.30 -3.76
C LEU A 89 0.27 14.27 -4.85
N TYR A 90 1.05 13.23 -4.54
CA TYR A 90 1.23 12.08 -5.42
C TYR A 90 0.29 10.96 -4.97
N VAL A 91 -0.40 10.35 -5.91
CA VAL A 91 -1.14 9.10 -5.67
C VAL A 91 -0.49 8.00 -6.48
N ILE A 92 -0.04 6.95 -5.82
CA ILE A 92 0.51 5.75 -6.44
C ILE A 92 -0.58 4.68 -6.35
N ALA A 93 -1.22 4.38 -7.47
CA ALA A 93 -2.22 3.31 -7.55
C ALA A 93 -1.56 2.05 -8.06
N MET A 94 -1.77 0.95 -7.34
CA MET A 94 -1.30 -0.36 -7.79
C MET A 94 -2.50 -1.34 -7.82
N PRO A 95 -2.81 -1.94 -8.98
CA PRO A 95 -3.53 -3.20 -9.00
C PRO A 95 -2.64 -4.22 -8.27
N THR A 96 -3.26 -5.18 -7.58
CA THR A 96 -2.67 -6.03 -6.51
C THR A 96 -1.50 -6.96 -6.92
N SER A 97 -0.78 -6.69 -8.01
CA SER A 97 0.34 -7.49 -8.50
C SER A 97 1.49 -6.61 -9.01
N ALA A 98 2.19 -5.90 -8.11
CA ALA A 98 3.57 -5.47 -8.34
C ALA A 98 4.20 -4.93 -7.06
N THR A 99 5.48 -5.27 -6.86
CA THR A 99 6.38 -4.65 -5.90
C THR A 99 7.57 -4.14 -6.70
N SER A 100 7.70 -2.83 -6.85
CA SER A 100 8.95 -2.21 -7.33
C SER A 100 9.14 -0.80 -6.76
N SER A 101 10.31 -0.67 -6.13
CA SER A 101 11.15 0.52 -5.89
C SER A 101 10.48 1.90 -5.66
N LEU A 102 10.37 2.28 -4.39
CA LEU A 102 10.37 3.70 -4.00
C LEU A 102 11.83 4.16 -3.85
N GLY A 103 12.23 5.11 -4.69
CA GLY A 103 13.58 5.65 -4.79
C GLY A 103 14.10 6.40 -3.55
N ASP A 104 15.42 6.53 -3.55
CA ASP A 104 16.32 6.89 -2.46
C ASP A 104 16.35 8.39 -2.07
N GLY A 105 16.76 8.68 -0.83
CA GLY A 105 17.68 9.79 -0.56
C GLY A 105 17.18 11.10 0.05
N THR A 106 15.89 11.36 0.22
CA THR A 106 15.39 12.59 0.89
C THR A 106 14.51 12.29 2.08
N GLU A 107 14.40 13.23 3.04
CA GLU A 107 13.40 13.16 4.12
C GLU A 107 12.08 12.62 3.57
N VAL A 108 11.68 11.43 4.03
CA VAL A 108 10.55 10.74 3.44
C VAL A 108 9.31 11.56 3.73
N PRO A 109 8.67 12.16 2.71
CA PRO A 109 7.52 13.00 2.97
C PRO A 109 6.40 12.13 3.55
N PRO A 110 5.50 12.67 4.40
CA PRO A 110 4.51 11.85 5.07
C PRO A 110 3.66 11.04 4.07
N VAL A 111 3.70 9.72 4.22
CA VAL A 111 3.00 8.74 3.36
C VAL A 111 1.72 8.25 4.04
N LEU A 112 0.62 8.27 3.28
CA LEU A 112 -0.65 7.66 3.62
C LEU A 112 -0.86 6.42 2.77
N VAL A 113 -1.16 5.27 3.37
CA VAL A 113 -1.50 4.03 2.66
C VAL A 113 -2.96 3.70 2.94
N HIS A 114 -3.74 3.35 1.91
CA HIS A 114 -5.10 2.87 2.13
C HIS A 114 -5.46 1.70 1.21
N GLY A 115 -6.46 0.94 1.67
CA GLY A 115 -7.21 -0.02 0.88
C GLY A 115 -8.66 -0.03 1.38
N CYS A 116 -9.53 -0.90 0.83
CA CYS A 116 -10.97 -0.88 1.12
C CYS A 116 -11.26 -0.74 2.63
N TYR A 117 -10.63 -1.60 3.45
CA TYR A 117 -10.85 -1.66 4.89
C TYR A 117 -9.64 -1.21 5.72
N GLY A 118 -8.51 -0.90 5.09
CA GLY A 118 -7.27 -0.51 5.77
C GLY A 118 -6.68 -1.58 6.70
N VAL A 119 -6.88 -2.86 6.38
CA VAL A 119 -6.32 -4.05 7.06
C VAL A 119 -5.74 -5.01 6.01
N SER A 120 -5.21 -6.17 6.43
CA SER A 120 -4.74 -7.23 5.51
C SER A 120 -3.65 -6.70 4.55
N ARG A 121 -3.96 -6.51 3.26
CA ARG A 121 -3.04 -5.94 2.24
C ARG A 121 -2.39 -4.62 2.65
N THR A 122 -3.16 -3.73 3.27
CA THR A 122 -2.63 -2.43 3.74
C THR A 122 -1.61 -2.62 4.86
N ALA A 123 -1.87 -3.54 5.79
CA ALA A 123 -0.94 -3.87 6.86
C ALA A 123 0.32 -4.55 6.31
N ALA A 124 0.16 -5.47 5.35
CA ALA A 124 1.27 -6.16 4.69
C ALA A 124 2.22 -5.15 4.01
N PHE A 125 1.68 -4.21 3.23
CA PHE A 125 2.49 -3.17 2.59
C PHE A 125 3.30 -2.35 3.60
N VAL A 126 2.65 -1.91 4.69
CA VAL A 126 3.33 -1.13 5.74
C VAL A 126 4.37 -1.97 6.47
N ALA A 127 4.08 -3.25 6.75
CA ALA A 127 5.03 -4.17 7.36
C ALA A 127 6.27 -4.35 6.48
N THR A 128 6.08 -4.64 5.19
CA THR A 128 7.16 -4.74 4.20
C THR A 128 7.99 -3.47 4.19
N TYR A 129 7.37 -2.30 4.12
CA TYR A 129 8.10 -1.02 4.12
C TYR A 129 8.97 -0.86 5.38
N ILE A 130 8.42 -1.13 6.57
CA ILE A 130 9.17 -1.02 7.83
C ILE A 130 10.34 -2.01 7.86
N MET A 131 10.13 -3.24 7.37
CA MET A 131 11.18 -4.26 7.28
C MET A 131 12.28 -3.86 6.28
N CYS A 132 11.92 -3.44 5.06
CA CYS A 132 12.87 -2.97 4.05
C CYS A 132 13.68 -1.77 4.56
N LYS A 133 13.03 -0.79 5.20
CA LYS A 133 13.72 0.36 5.81
C LYS A 133 14.71 -0.08 6.89
N SER A 134 14.33 -1.08 7.70
CA SER A 134 15.20 -1.62 8.75
C SER A 134 16.39 -2.37 8.17
N LEU A 135 16.19 -3.17 7.12
CA LEU A 135 17.26 -3.82 6.36
C LEU A 135 18.23 -2.81 5.75
N GLN A 136 17.70 -1.76 5.10
CA GLN A 136 18.51 -0.72 4.47
C GLN A 136 19.36 0.07 5.50
N THR A 137 18.80 0.34 6.69
CA THR A 137 19.45 1.22 7.68
C THR A 137 20.30 0.48 8.71
N ARG A 138 19.92 -0.74 9.09
CA ARG A 138 20.56 -1.53 10.16
C ARG A 138 21.06 -2.90 9.70
N GLY A 139 20.66 -3.38 8.51
CA GLY A 139 20.98 -4.73 8.05
C GLY A 139 20.16 -5.84 8.70
N GLU A 140 19.15 -5.51 9.50
CA GLU A 140 18.31 -6.47 10.23
C GLU A 140 16.83 -6.10 10.16
N MET A 141 15.96 -7.11 10.28
CA MET A 141 14.51 -6.93 10.40
C MET A 141 13.93 -7.86 11.46
N SER A 142 12.84 -7.43 12.10
CA SER A 142 12.09 -8.21 13.08
C SER A 142 10.62 -8.31 12.65
N PRO A 143 10.24 -9.30 11.82
CA PRO A 143 8.87 -9.42 11.32
C PRO A 143 7.84 -9.52 12.44
N MET A 144 8.14 -10.28 13.50
CA MET A 144 7.24 -10.48 14.64
C MET A 144 6.94 -9.19 15.38
N GLU A 145 7.97 -8.38 15.66
CA GLU A 145 7.81 -7.10 16.35
C GLU A 145 7.01 -6.10 15.50
N VAL A 146 7.29 -6.05 14.20
CA VAL A 146 6.57 -5.17 13.25
C VAL A 146 5.09 -5.53 13.22
N TRP A 147 4.76 -6.80 13.02
CA TRP A 147 3.37 -7.25 12.96
C TRP A 147 2.64 -7.14 14.29
N ALA A 148 3.32 -7.39 15.43
CA ALA A 148 2.75 -7.17 16.75
C ALA A 148 2.37 -5.69 16.96
N ARG A 149 3.24 -4.76 16.58
CA ARG A 149 2.96 -3.31 16.65
C ARG A 149 1.80 -2.91 15.76
N LEU A 150 1.74 -3.41 14.51
CA LEU A 150 0.64 -3.11 13.60
C LEU A 150 -0.70 -3.66 14.11
N ASN A 151 -0.71 -4.87 14.67
CA ASN A 151 -1.92 -5.48 15.21
C ASN A 151 -2.38 -4.80 16.51
N HIS A 152 -1.46 -4.27 17.31
CA HIS A 152 -1.79 -3.43 18.47
C HIS A 152 -2.39 -2.08 18.05
N ALA A 153 -1.82 -1.45 17.02
CA ALA A 153 -2.32 -0.17 16.50
C ALA A 153 -3.67 -0.32 15.78
N ARG A 154 -3.93 -1.47 15.13
CA ARG A 154 -5.21 -1.78 14.50
C ARG A 154 -5.49 -3.27 14.57
N HIS A 155 -6.54 -3.62 15.32
CA HIS A 155 -6.99 -5.01 15.42
C HIS A 155 -7.24 -5.63 14.04
N ASN A 156 -6.94 -6.93 13.92
CA ASN A 156 -7.07 -7.74 12.72
C ASN A 156 -6.14 -7.37 11.56
N ALA A 157 -5.06 -6.61 11.81
CA ALA A 157 -4.04 -6.36 10.80
C ALA A 157 -3.43 -7.68 10.28
N ALA A 158 -3.10 -8.61 11.20
CA ALA A 158 -2.42 -9.88 10.91
C ALA A 158 -3.38 -11.08 10.78
N LYS A 159 -4.62 -10.86 10.32
CA LYS A 159 -5.66 -11.90 10.31
C LYS A 159 -5.32 -13.08 9.40
N GLU A 160 -4.75 -12.79 8.24
CA GLU A 160 -4.48 -13.79 7.19
C GLU A 160 -2.98 -14.07 7.11
N ARG A 161 -2.60 -15.34 7.21
CA ARG A 161 -1.20 -15.76 7.25
C ARG A 161 -0.48 -15.43 5.94
N VAL A 162 -1.16 -15.50 4.80
CA VAL A 162 -0.64 -15.11 3.48
C VAL A 162 0.02 -13.73 3.48
N HIS A 163 -0.54 -12.75 4.20
CA HIS A 163 -0.04 -11.37 4.25
C HIS A 163 1.21 -11.22 5.10
N PHE A 164 1.28 -11.99 6.19
CA PHE A 164 2.47 -12.08 7.01
C PHE A 164 3.63 -12.66 6.18
N LEU A 165 3.40 -13.80 5.52
CA LEU A 165 4.40 -14.48 4.72
C LEU A 165 4.85 -13.64 3.52
N SER A 166 3.91 -13.04 2.78
CA SER A 166 4.26 -12.23 1.60
C SER A 166 5.07 -11.01 1.97
N SER A 167 4.81 -10.41 3.14
CA SER A 167 5.60 -9.27 3.60
C SER A 167 7.06 -9.65 3.88
N ILE A 168 7.31 -10.84 4.42
CA ILE A 168 8.65 -11.36 4.68
C ILE A 168 9.34 -11.72 3.36
N GLU A 169 8.66 -12.41 2.46
CA GLU A 169 9.18 -12.75 1.14
C GLU A 169 9.64 -11.49 0.39
N CYS A 170 8.79 -10.45 0.35
CA CYS A 170 9.13 -9.18 -0.28
C CYS A 170 10.34 -8.51 0.37
N ALA A 171 10.45 -8.54 1.70
CA ALA A 171 11.59 -7.95 2.41
C ALA A 171 12.89 -8.73 2.15
N LEU A 172 12.82 -10.06 2.03
CA LEU A 172 13.97 -10.90 1.67
C LEU A 172 14.41 -10.65 0.22
N LEU A 173 13.47 -10.54 -0.72
CA LEU A 173 13.80 -10.16 -2.11
C LEU A 173 14.49 -8.80 -2.15
N PHE A 174 13.94 -7.80 -1.45
CA PHE A 174 14.58 -6.48 -1.32
C PHE A 174 16.00 -6.57 -0.74
N SER A 175 16.23 -7.44 0.26
CA SER A 175 17.56 -7.64 0.84
C SER A 175 18.57 -8.20 -0.16
N VAL A 176 18.12 -9.02 -1.12
CA VAL A 176 18.96 -9.49 -2.24
C VAL A 176 19.24 -8.34 -3.21
N ASP A 177 18.23 -7.55 -3.54
CA ASP A 177 18.36 -6.42 -4.49
C ASP A 177 19.35 -5.36 -4.00
N ILE A 178 19.38 -5.07 -2.69
CA ILE A 178 20.36 -4.14 -2.11
C ILE A 178 21.73 -4.77 -1.84
N GLY A 179 21.91 -6.06 -2.17
CA GLY A 179 23.16 -6.79 -1.98
C GLY A 179 23.46 -7.22 -0.53
N LEU A 180 22.48 -7.14 0.38
CA LEU A 180 22.63 -7.58 1.77
C LEU A 180 22.65 -9.12 1.88
N LEU A 181 21.86 -9.79 1.04
CA LEU A 181 21.84 -11.25 0.91
C LEU A 181 22.28 -11.70 -0.48
N SER A 182 23.00 -12.83 -0.55
CA SER A 182 23.29 -13.49 -1.83
C SER A 182 22.09 -14.29 -2.30
N ALA A 183 21.74 -14.18 -3.59
CA ALA A 183 20.69 -14.98 -4.22
C ALA A 183 20.94 -16.51 -4.11
N ASN A 184 22.21 -16.91 -3.97
CA ASN A 184 22.61 -18.31 -3.83
C ASN A 184 22.70 -18.78 -2.37
N ASN A 185 22.20 -17.99 -1.40
CA ASN A 185 22.23 -18.37 0.00
C ASN A 185 21.37 -19.64 0.22
N PRO A 186 21.94 -20.76 0.73
CA PRO A 186 21.20 -22.00 0.94
C PRO A 186 20.00 -21.84 1.87
N GLN A 187 20.11 -21.00 2.90
CA GLN A 187 19.02 -20.72 3.84
C GLN A 187 17.89 -19.96 3.15
N LEU A 188 18.21 -19.03 2.25
CA LEU A 188 17.20 -18.30 1.47
C LEU A 188 16.42 -19.26 0.54
N ILE A 189 17.10 -20.21 -0.07
CA ILE A 189 16.46 -21.24 -0.91
C ILE A 189 15.50 -22.09 -0.07
N GLU A 190 15.90 -22.49 1.14
CA GLU A 190 15.06 -23.26 2.06
C GLU A 190 13.83 -22.45 2.51
N VAL A 191 14.01 -21.18 2.87
CA VAL A 191 12.91 -20.27 3.22
C VAL A 191 11.94 -20.10 2.06
N ASN A 192 12.42 -19.89 0.84
CA ASN A 192 11.57 -19.77 -0.34
C ASN A 192 10.77 -21.06 -0.59
N LYS A 193 11.35 -22.22 -0.34
CA LYS A 193 10.64 -23.50 -0.42
C LYS A 193 9.53 -23.60 0.64
N MET A 194 9.80 -23.20 1.88
CA MET A 194 8.79 -23.17 2.95
C MET A 194 7.64 -22.20 2.64
N LEU A 195 7.96 -21.01 2.10
CA LEU A 195 6.95 -20.02 1.71
C LEU A 195 6.02 -20.58 0.63
N ARG A 196 6.58 -21.17 -0.44
CA ARG A 196 5.80 -21.81 -1.52
C ARG A 196 4.89 -22.91 -1.01
N GLN A 197 5.41 -23.79 -0.15
CA GLN A 197 4.59 -24.85 0.46
C GLN A 197 3.43 -24.28 1.27
N SER A 198 3.68 -23.20 2.04
CA SER A 198 2.62 -22.55 2.81
C SER A 198 1.56 -21.92 1.92
N TYR A 199 1.92 -21.34 0.76
CA TYR A 199 0.93 -20.84 -0.20
C TYR A 199 0.10 -21.95 -0.83
N ASP A 200 0.73 -23.07 -1.19
CA ASP A 200 0.04 -24.25 -1.74
C ASP A 200 -0.97 -24.84 -0.75
N GLU A 201 -0.65 -24.85 0.54
CA GLU A 201 -1.56 -25.30 1.59
C GLU A 201 -2.79 -24.40 1.73
N GLU A 202 -2.64 -23.08 1.58
CA GLU A 202 -3.77 -22.16 1.65
C GLU A 202 -4.66 -22.26 0.40
N LEU A 203 -4.07 -22.35 -0.79
CA LEU A 203 -4.82 -22.58 -2.05
C LEU A 203 -5.66 -23.87 -2.00
N LYS A 204 -5.17 -24.91 -1.33
CA LYS A 204 -5.94 -26.16 -1.13
C LYS A 204 -7.14 -25.98 -0.20
N LYS A 205 -7.06 -25.07 0.78
CA LYS A 205 -8.17 -24.77 1.71
C LYS A 205 -9.27 -23.93 1.05
N GLU A 206 -8.93 -23.14 0.05
CA GLU A 206 -9.88 -22.28 -0.67
C GLU A 206 -10.68 -22.99 -1.77
N ARG A 207 -10.26 -24.19 -2.23
CA ARG A 207 -11.07 -24.99 -3.18
C ARG A 207 -12.30 -25.56 -2.45
N PRO A 208 -13.53 -25.19 -2.82
CA PRO A 208 -14.72 -25.75 -2.17
C PRO A 208 -14.83 -27.26 -2.43
N ALA A 209 -15.28 -27.99 -1.41
CA ALA A 209 -15.66 -29.40 -1.48
C ALA A 209 -16.97 -29.61 -2.28
N SER A 210 -17.05 -29.09 -3.51
CA SER A 210 -18.20 -29.23 -4.40
C SER A 210 -17.88 -30.14 -5.60
N ALA A 211 -17.24 -31.28 -5.33
CA ALA A 211 -16.99 -32.33 -6.34
C ALA A 211 -17.27 -33.75 -5.79
N SER A 212 -18.25 -33.88 -4.90
CA SER A 212 -18.69 -35.18 -4.39
C SER A 212 -20.14 -35.12 -3.90
N ARG A 213 -21.06 -34.87 -4.83
CA ARG A 213 -22.48 -35.26 -4.71
C ARG A 213 -23.10 -35.35 -6.11
N GLU A 214 -22.65 -36.35 -6.86
CA GLU A 214 -23.45 -37.02 -7.87
C GLU A 214 -23.21 -38.52 -7.68
N GLN A 215 -24.13 -39.16 -6.96
CA GLN A 215 -24.56 -40.55 -7.07
C GLN A 215 -25.84 -40.71 -6.25
#